data_AF-A0A922LN14-F1
#
_entry.id   AF-A0A922LN14-F1
#
_cell.length_a   1.000
_cell.length_b   1.000
_cell.length_c   1.000
_cell.angle_alpha   90.00
_cell.angle_beta   90.00
_cell.angle_gamma   90.00
#
_symmetry.space_group_name_H-M   'P 1'
#
loop_
_entity.id
_entity.type
_entity.pdbx_description
1 polymer ?
#
loop_
_entity_poly.entity_id
_entity_poly.type
_entity_poly.pdbx_seq_one_letter_code
_entity_poly.pdbx_strand_id
1 'polypeptide(L)'
;MWAYFYHPVPDVETIEEAEAILETKDAAKIMAFNGWVMNDDPLKNFAEPSSFVYLRRELIVWGDSVKLRYGDKPEDSPYLWDRMTKYTELTAKIFHAVRLDNCHSTPLHVAQYMIDKARAIRPNLYVVAELFTGGEYVDNIFINKLGLSSLIRESLSACDCHDLGRQVHRYGASRPAGAFFERASARRLYPSVSHAVFYDQTHDNPSVLEKHSVFNYLPLSAVGSFACCAIGSTRGYDELVPHYIDVVKEERFYSRWPDQVNYNIGIIKPKSILNELHSWLSSEGFSETFVDQITPNVLGVTRFCPETREAVLLITHTAFHDPGPNPHHSDFHPIRLGGRVNRLLCEILSTFKGDYPPQKDFKKNPQYINGLMCMNYSILQNVPATESKTFRVESYSDEHGVMVDSLIFYNFPPGSVVIVSIKLDDSQLQAIADLHNFMSQQFDCRLYEPRTSQAMGKGENAYIPLSLPSGNNSLLKPNSIRVLLGNMNLLELNKLLFRCSAEELADGCNFNSYQIPDWGWLVYCGFQVSTSMLLLNLYVI
;
A
#
# COMPACT_ATOMS: atom_id res chain seq x y z
N MET A 1 -10.83 -5.04 -40.79
CA MET A 1 -9.35 -4.96 -40.73
C MET A 1 -9.04 -3.76 -39.86
N TRP A 2 -8.18 -3.87 -38.85
CA TRP A 2 -7.82 -2.73 -38.00
C TRP A 2 -7.03 -1.72 -38.84
N ALA A 3 -7.41 -0.44 -38.79
CA ALA A 3 -6.66 0.63 -39.43
C ALA A 3 -5.45 0.98 -38.56
N TYR A 4 -4.24 1.00 -39.12
CA TYR A 4 -2.99 1.34 -38.42
C TYR A 4 -2.59 2.80 -38.62
N PHE A 5 -3.18 3.44 -39.62
CA PHE A 5 -2.93 4.83 -39.99
C PHE A 5 -4.26 5.54 -40.15
N TYR A 6 -4.32 6.77 -39.65
CA TYR A 6 -5.36 7.72 -40.01
C TYR A 6 -5.20 8.09 -41.47
N HIS A 7 -6.30 7.99 -42.23
CA HIS A 7 -6.34 8.37 -43.62
C HIS A 7 -7.27 9.59 -43.79
N PRO A 8 -6.77 10.74 -44.27
CA PRO A 8 -7.55 11.97 -44.38
C PRO A 8 -8.53 11.96 -45.56
N VAL A 9 -8.24 11.17 -46.60
CA VAL A 9 -9.10 11.01 -47.79
C VAL A 9 -10.01 9.81 -47.56
N PRO A 10 -11.35 9.98 -47.61
CA PRO A 10 -12.28 8.85 -47.52
C PRO A 10 -12.25 7.99 -48.79
N ASP A 11 -12.80 6.77 -48.70
CA ASP A 11 -13.11 5.91 -49.85
C ASP A 11 -11.91 5.50 -50.74
N VAL A 12 -10.72 5.35 -50.14
CA VAL A 12 -9.55 4.76 -50.81
C VAL A 12 -9.66 3.24 -50.75
N GLU A 13 -9.92 2.59 -51.89
CA GLU A 13 -10.17 1.14 -51.96
C GLU A 13 -9.05 0.36 -52.67
N THR A 14 -8.23 1.03 -53.48
CA THR A 14 -7.15 0.40 -54.27
C THR A 14 -5.76 0.87 -53.83
N ILE A 15 -4.73 0.07 -54.18
CA ILE A 15 -3.33 0.41 -53.89
C ILE A 15 -2.92 1.63 -54.72
N GLU A 16 -3.35 1.69 -55.98
CA GLU A 16 -3.04 2.76 -56.91
C GLU A 16 -3.61 4.11 -56.42
N GLU A 17 -4.82 4.12 -55.86
CA GLU A 17 -5.41 5.31 -55.23
C GLU A 17 -4.61 5.74 -53.99
N ALA A 18 -4.20 4.78 -53.14
CA ALA A 18 -3.39 5.07 -51.96
C ALA A 18 -2.00 5.63 -52.33
N GLU A 19 -1.35 5.08 -53.36
CA GLU A 19 -0.07 5.56 -53.87
C GLU A 19 -0.20 6.96 -54.49
N ALA A 20 -1.28 7.24 -55.22
CA ALA A 20 -1.53 8.56 -55.79
C ALA A 20 -1.62 9.66 -54.72
N ILE A 21 -2.07 9.33 -53.51
CA ILE A 21 -2.19 10.29 -52.39
C ILE A 21 -0.81 10.68 -51.84
N LEU A 22 0.20 9.79 -51.94
CA LEU A 22 1.57 10.07 -51.50
C LEU A 22 2.21 11.23 -52.27
N GLU A 23 1.75 11.48 -53.50
CA GLU A 23 2.19 12.59 -54.35
C GLU A 23 1.41 13.89 -54.08
N THR A 24 0.50 13.90 -53.10
CA THR A 24 -0.31 15.07 -52.75
C THR A 24 0.11 15.70 -51.43
N LYS A 25 -0.40 16.91 -51.17
CA LYS A 25 -0.26 17.59 -49.86
C LYS A 25 -0.88 16.82 -48.70
N ASP A 26 -1.77 15.86 -48.97
CA ASP A 26 -2.46 15.07 -47.95
C ASP A 26 -1.62 13.88 -47.46
N ALA A 27 -0.55 13.52 -48.16
CA ALA A 27 0.42 12.51 -47.73
C ALA A 27 0.94 12.78 -46.31
N ALA A 28 1.27 14.03 -45.99
CA ALA A 28 1.77 14.45 -44.68
C ALA A 28 0.71 14.33 -43.55
N LYS A 29 -0.56 14.12 -43.90
CA LYS A 29 -1.66 13.93 -42.94
C LYS A 29 -2.00 12.45 -42.71
N ILE A 30 -1.32 11.53 -43.42
CA ILE A 30 -1.40 10.10 -43.10
C ILE A 30 -0.57 9.87 -41.84
N MET A 31 -1.23 9.62 -40.73
CA MET A 31 -0.59 9.59 -39.41
C MET A 31 -0.76 8.22 -38.77
N ALA A 32 0.30 7.70 -38.16
CA ALA A 32 0.25 6.42 -37.47
C ALA A 32 -0.63 6.52 -36.20
N PHE A 33 -1.53 5.56 -36.00
CA PHE A 33 -2.23 5.42 -34.74
C PHE A 33 -1.29 4.87 -33.66
N ASN A 34 -1.55 5.24 -32.41
CA ASN A 34 -0.85 4.71 -31.26
C ASN A 34 -1.42 3.34 -30.84
N GLY A 35 -0.83 2.74 -29.81
CA GLY A 35 -1.24 1.44 -29.30
C GLY A 35 -0.22 0.93 -28.30
N TRP A 36 -0.24 -0.38 -28.08
CA TRP A 36 0.75 -1.07 -27.28
C TRP A 36 1.19 -2.37 -27.95
N VAL A 37 2.38 -2.84 -27.59
CA VAL A 37 3.00 -4.05 -28.12
C VAL A 37 3.28 -4.99 -26.95
N MET A 38 2.87 -6.25 -27.07
CA MET A 38 3.07 -7.25 -26.02
C MET A 38 4.56 -7.54 -25.83
N ASN A 39 5.06 -7.46 -24.59
CA ASN A 39 6.46 -7.74 -24.21
C ASN A 39 7.51 -6.89 -24.94
N ASP A 40 7.16 -5.67 -25.34
CA ASP A 40 8.12 -4.75 -25.98
C ASP A 40 9.02 -4.05 -24.96
N ASP A 41 10.15 -3.53 -25.43
CA ASP A 41 11.09 -2.75 -24.62
C ASP A 41 10.50 -1.34 -24.38
N PRO A 42 10.09 -0.98 -23.15
CA PRO A 42 9.47 0.32 -22.88
C PRO A 42 10.42 1.50 -23.10
N LEU A 43 11.73 1.27 -23.20
CA LEU A 43 12.71 2.32 -23.49
C LEU A 43 12.82 2.62 -24.98
N LYS A 44 12.21 1.82 -25.84
CA LYS A 44 12.25 2.00 -27.29
C LYS A 44 10.90 2.42 -27.82
N ASN A 45 10.92 3.44 -28.66
CA ASN A 45 9.70 3.85 -29.35
C ASN A 45 9.47 2.94 -30.56
N PHE A 46 8.41 2.13 -30.50
CA PHE A 46 8.01 1.21 -31.58
C PHE A 46 7.67 1.88 -32.91
N ALA A 47 7.57 3.22 -32.97
CA ALA A 47 7.37 3.99 -34.20
C ALA A 47 8.67 4.57 -34.78
N GLU A 48 9.84 4.24 -34.21
CA GLU A 48 11.12 4.67 -34.77
C GLU A 48 11.44 3.98 -36.11
N PRO A 49 12.29 4.60 -36.96
CA PRO A 49 12.66 4.02 -38.26
C PRO A 49 13.28 2.61 -38.18
N SER A 50 13.93 2.27 -37.06
CA SER A 50 14.50 0.94 -36.82
C SER A 50 13.48 -0.12 -36.39
N SER A 51 12.24 0.28 -36.11
CA SER A 51 11.16 -0.62 -35.68
C SER A 51 10.31 -1.08 -36.86
N PHE A 52 10.01 -2.37 -36.90
CA PHE A 52 9.13 -2.98 -37.91
C PHE A 52 7.74 -3.33 -37.35
N VAL A 53 7.37 -2.83 -36.16
CA VAL A 53 6.12 -3.18 -35.46
C VAL A 53 4.87 -2.95 -36.33
N TYR A 54 4.78 -1.79 -37.01
CA TYR A 54 3.65 -1.48 -37.90
C TYR A 54 3.62 -2.41 -39.13
N LEU A 55 4.78 -2.74 -39.70
CA LEU A 55 4.89 -3.60 -40.87
C LEU A 55 4.54 -5.06 -40.53
N ARG A 56 5.02 -5.55 -39.38
CA ARG A 56 4.75 -6.90 -38.86
C ARG A 56 3.35 -7.05 -38.25
N ARG A 57 2.61 -5.94 -38.10
CA ARG A 57 1.28 -5.90 -37.48
C ARG A 57 1.27 -6.43 -36.04
N GLU A 58 2.30 -6.07 -35.28
CA GLU A 58 2.46 -6.47 -33.88
C GLU A 58 1.80 -5.48 -32.90
N LEU A 59 1.42 -4.30 -33.39
CA LEU A 59 0.76 -3.27 -32.59
C LEU A 59 -0.71 -3.62 -32.34
N ILE A 60 -1.12 -3.61 -31.08
CA ILE A 60 -2.53 -3.56 -30.70
C ILE A 60 -2.95 -2.09 -30.77
N VAL A 61 -3.63 -1.75 -31.86
CA VAL A 61 -3.90 -0.35 -32.27
C VAL A 61 -5.07 0.27 -31.52
N TRP A 62 -4.91 1.53 -31.12
CA TRP A 62 -6.00 2.41 -30.68
C TRP A 62 -6.40 3.35 -31.82
N GLY A 63 -7.44 2.98 -32.56
CA GLY A 63 -7.88 3.71 -33.76
C GLY A 63 -8.49 5.10 -33.52
N ASP A 64 -8.67 5.47 -32.25
CA ASP A 64 -9.13 6.79 -31.81
C ASP A 64 -7.98 7.79 -31.57
N SER A 65 -6.73 7.30 -31.53
CA SER A 65 -5.58 8.04 -31.00
C SER A 65 -4.40 8.04 -31.96
N VAL A 66 -4.04 9.21 -32.49
CA VAL A 66 -2.83 9.39 -33.32
C VAL A 66 -1.59 9.49 -32.44
N LYS A 67 -0.50 8.80 -32.81
CA LYS A 67 0.77 8.85 -32.07
C LYS A 67 1.51 10.17 -32.34
N LEU A 68 1.89 10.85 -31.25
CA LEU A 68 2.59 12.14 -31.32
C LEU A 68 4.12 11.94 -31.48
N ARG A 69 4.70 12.47 -32.56
CA ARG A 69 6.13 12.38 -32.85
C ARG A 69 6.88 13.61 -32.31
N TYR A 70 7.41 13.52 -31.09
CA TYR A 70 8.17 14.61 -30.45
C TYR A 70 9.56 14.82 -31.05
N GLY A 71 10.24 13.75 -31.47
CA GLY A 71 11.68 13.80 -31.82
C GLY A 71 12.57 13.77 -30.59
N ASP A 72 13.86 14.06 -30.79
CA ASP A 72 14.87 14.06 -29.73
C ASP A 72 14.89 15.38 -28.96
N LYS A 73 14.45 16.46 -29.61
CA LYS A 73 14.49 17.83 -29.06
C LYS A 73 13.31 18.67 -29.55
N PRO A 74 13.00 19.80 -28.88
CA PRO A 74 11.90 20.68 -29.25
C PRO A 74 11.90 21.13 -30.71
N GLU A 75 13.08 21.31 -31.31
CA GLU A 75 13.24 21.77 -32.69
C GLU A 75 12.74 20.77 -33.73
N ASP A 76 12.63 19.48 -33.40
CA ASP A 76 12.21 18.44 -34.34
C ASP A 76 10.69 18.46 -34.61
N SER A 77 9.92 19.00 -33.66
CA SER A 77 8.46 19.20 -33.75
C SER A 77 8.00 20.44 -32.94
N PRO A 78 8.41 21.67 -33.31
CA PRO A 78 8.30 22.86 -32.44
C PRO A 78 6.88 23.16 -31.96
N TYR A 79 5.90 23.05 -32.86
CA TYR A 79 4.49 23.30 -32.55
C TYR A 79 3.95 22.31 -31.51
N LEU A 80 4.32 21.02 -31.63
CA LEU A 80 3.87 19.98 -30.70
C LEU A 80 4.42 20.24 -29.29
N TRP A 81 5.72 20.53 -29.18
CA TRP A 81 6.35 20.83 -27.89
C TRP A 81 5.75 22.08 -27.24
N ASP A 82 5.55 23.17 -27.99
CA ASP A 82 4.92 24.39 -27.47
C ASP A 82 3.48 24.15 -27.00
N ARG A 83 2.67 23.44 -27.81
CA ARG A 83 1.28 23.11 -27.47
C ARG A 83 1.21 22.26 -26.19
N MET A 84 2.04 21.23 -26.09
CA MET A 84 2.04 20.32 -24.94
C MET A 84 2.61 20.99 -23.70
N THR A 85 3.61 21.86 -23.84
CA THR A 85 4.12 22.70 -22.73
C THR A 85 2.99 23.54 -22.14
N LYS A 86 2.23 24.26 -23.00
CA LYS A 86 1.09 25.09 -22.55
C LYS A 86 0.00 24.26 -21.90
N TYR A 87 -0.31 23.08 -22.44
CA TYR A 87 -1.26 22.13 -21.85
C TYR A 87 -0.81 21.69 -20.45
N THR A 88 0.45 21.29 -20.31
CA THR A 88 1.02 20.85 -19.04
C THR A 88 1.06 21.97 -18.01
N GLU A 89 1.45 23.18 -18.40
CA GLU A 89 1.44 24.36 -17.51
C GLU A 89 0.01 24.71 -17.07
N LEU A 90 -0.97 24.67 -17.98
CA LEU A 90 -2.38 24.89 -17.65
C LEU A 90 -2.88 23.85 -16.65
N THR A 91 -2.53 22.60 -16.86
CA THR A 91 -2.88 21.48 -15.96
C THR A 91 -2.29 21.71 -14.56
N ALA A 92 -1.02 22.10 -14.46
CA ALA A 92 -0.34 22.37 -13.19
C ALA A 92 -0.90 23.58 -12.43
N LYS A 93 -1.45 24.58 -13.14
CA LYS A 93 -2.15 25.72 -12.52
C LYS A 93 -3.41 25.28 -11.78
N ILE A 94 -4.15 24.32 -12.35
CA ILE A 94 -5.45 23.89 -11.84
C ILE A 94 -5.32 22.75 -10.81
N PHE A 95 -4.51 21.74 -11.10
CA PHE A 95 -4.47 20.49 -10.35
C PHE A 95 -3.24 20.38 -9.43
N HIS A 96 -3.42 19.69 -8.30
CA HIS A 96 -2.37 19.40 -7.32
C HIS A 96 -1.61 18.11 -7.62
N ALA A 97 -2.21 17.25 -8.44
CA ALA A 97 -1.67 15.97 -8.84
C ALA A 97 -1.93 15.70 -10.31
N VAL A 98 -1.06 14.90 -10.93
CA VAL A 98 -1.25 14.37 -12.29
C VAL A 98 -1.05 12.86 -12.30
N ARG A 99 -1.91 12.16 -13.04
CA ARG A 99 -1.76 10.72 -13.34
C ARG A 99 -1.20 10.58 -14.75
N LEU A 100 -0.03 9.95 -14.87
CA LEU A 100 0.58 9.62 -16.15
C LEU A 100 0.06 8.27 -16.62
N ASP A 101 -0.79 8.32 -17.62
CA ASP A 101 -1.30 7.16 -18.32
C ASP A 101 -0.20 6.54 -19.19
N ASN A 102 -0.11 5.20 -19.21
CA ASN A 102 0.87 4.46 -20.02
C ASN A 102 2.29 5.07 -20.00
N CYS A 103 2.78 5.44 -18.81
CA CYS A 103 4.00 6.24 -18.65
C CYS A 103 5.23 5.55 -19.27
N HIS A 104 5.25 4.22 -19.25
CA HIS A 104 6.31 3.39 -19.82
C HIS A 104 6.40 3.50 -21.35
N SER A 105 5.35 3.97 -22.04
CA SER A 105 5.34 4.17 -23.50
C SER A 105 5.67 5.62 -23.91
N THR A 106 5.96 6.49 -22.94
CA THR A 106 6.33 7.90 -23.18
C THR A 106 7.85 8.04 -23.15
N PRO A 107 8.49 8.61 -24.19
CA PRO A 107 9.93 8.86 -24.17
C PRO A 107 10.35 9.66 -22.93
N LEU A 108 11.38 9.17 -22.24
CA LEU A 108 11.80 9.71 -20.93
C LEU A 108 12.12 11.20 -20.98
N HIS A 109 12.81 11.68 -22.02
CA HIS A 109 13.18 13.11 -22.15
C HIS A 109 11.95 14.01 -22.34
N VAL A 110 10.94 13.52 -23.04
CA VAL A 110 9.67 14.24 -23.23
C VAL A 110 8.93 14.35 -21.91
N ALA A 111 8.74 13.22 -21.22
CA ALA A 111 8.06 13.20 -19.93
C ALA A 111 8.78 14.08 -18.89
N GLN A 112 10.11 13.99 -18.84
CA GLN A 112 10.94 14.79 -17.93
C GLN A 112 10.75 16.28 -18.18
N TYR A 113 10.89 16.72 -19.43
CA TYR A 113 10.71 18.13 -19.79
C TYR A 113 9.31 18.65 -19.39
N MET A 114 8.26 17.88 -19.67
CA MET A 114 6.89 18.31 -19.35
C MET A 114 6.67 18.39 -17.83
N ILE A 115 7.13 17.41 -17.07
CA ILE A 115 7.02 17.42 -15.60
C ILE A 115 7.82 18.57 -15.00
N ASP A 116 9.01 18.89 -15.52
CA ASP A 116 9.81 20.01 -15.06
C ASP A 116 9.09 21.35 -15.30
N LYS A 117 8.42 21.51 -16.44
CA LYS A 117 7.56 22.67 -16.71
C LYS A 117 6.36 22.73 -15.75
N ALA A 118 5.74 21.59 -15.46
CA ALA A 118 4.66 21.50 -14.49
C ALA A 118 5.13 21.91 -13.08
N ARG A 119 6.31 21.44 -12.66
CA ARG A 119 6.90 21.72 -11.35
C ARG A 119 7.41 23.14 -11.21
N ALA A 120 7.86 23.77 -12.29
CA ALA A 120 8.18 25.19 -12.30
C ALA A 120 6.95 26.06 -11.94
N ILE A 121 5.75 25.63 -12.34
CA ILE A 121 4.48 26.28 -11.95
C ILE A 121 4.03 25.83 -10.54
N ARG A 122 4.14 24.53 -10.24
CA ARG A 122 3.74 23.94 -8.96
C ARG A 122 4.86 23.06 -8.38
N PRO A 123 5.72 23.60 -7.51
CA PRO A 123 6.86 22.85 -6.96
C PRO A 123 6.46 21.56 -6.22
N ASN A 124 5.30 21.56 -5.56
CA ASN A 124 4.77 20.41 -4.81
C ASN A 124 3.81 19.53 -5.63
N LEU A 125 3.97 19.49 -6.96
CA LEU A 125 3.12 18.66 -7.83
C LEU A 125 3.31 17.17 -7.51
N TYR A 126 2.23 16.50 -7.12
CA TYR A 126 2.22 15.06 -6.89
C TYR A 126 2.05 14.32 -8.22
N VAL A 127 2.99 13.43 -8.56
CA VAL A 127 2.99 12.72 -9.84
C VAL A 127 2.80 11.23 -9.58
N VAL A 128 1.70 10.67 -10.06
CA VAL A 128 1.43 9.23 -10.02
C VAL A 128 1.51 8.66 -11.43
N ALA A 129 2.07 7.47 -11.59
CA ALA A 129 2.19 6.85 -12.91
C ALA A 129 1.63 5.43 -12.93
N GLU A 130 0.93 5.12 -14.02
CA GLU A 130 0.72 3.76 -14.46
C GLU A 130 2.01 3.28 -15.16
N LEU A 131 2.77 2.46 -14.44
CA LEU A 131 4.08 2.01 -14.87
C LEU A 131 4.19 0.49 -14.66
N PHE A 132 4.13 -0.22 -15.78
CA PHE A 132 4.27 -1.67 -15.85
C PHE A 132 5.44 -1.98 -16.78
N THR A 133 6.65 -1.92 -16.24
CA THR A 133 7.83 -2.35 -16.99
C THR A 133 8.09 -3.84 -16.78
N GLY A 134 8.94 -4.45 -17.60
CA GLY A 134 9.35 -5.84 -17.46
C GLY A 134 10.20 -6.13 -16.21
N GLY A 135 10.48 -5.15 -15.35
CA GLY A 135 11.20 -5.38 -14.08
C GLY A 135 11.49 -4.12 -13.27
N GLU A 136 11.64 -4.29 -11.95
CA GLU A 136 11.82 -3.19 -10.98
C GLU A 136 12.99 -2.25 -11.30
N TYR A 137 14.06 -2.77 -11.93
CA TYR A 137 15.19 -1.93 -12.32
C TYR A 137 14.79 -0.85 -13.34
N VAL A 138 13.95 -1.20 -14.32
CA VAL A 138 13.48 -0.25 -15.33
C VAL A 138 12.50 0.73 -14.70
N ASP A 139 11.59 0.26 -13.83
CA ASP A 139 10.72 1.14 -13.04
C ASP A 139 11.55 2.23 -12.31
N ASN A 140 12.65 1.83 -11.67
CA ASN A 140 13.52 2.75 -10.93
C ASN A 140 14.16 3.81 -11.84
N ILE A 141 14.42 3.53 -13.12
CA ILE A 141 14.92 4.55 -14.07
C ILE A 141 13.87 5.64 -14.26
N PHE A 142 12.61 5.26 -14.51
CA PHE A 142 11.51 6.21 -14.69
C PHE A 142 11.24 6.98 -13.40
N ILE A 143 11.15 6.30 -12.25
CA ILE A 143 10.92 6.94 -10.96
C ILE A 143 11.96 8.01 -10.67
N ASN A 144 13.25 7.67 -10.79
CA ASN A 144 14.33 8.57 -10.44
C ASN A 144 14.49 9.73 -11.44
N LYS A 145 14.33 9.48 -12.75
CA LYS A 145 14.47 10.54 -13.76
C LYS A 145 13.29 11.50 -13.79
N LEU A 146 12.07 11.00 -13.63
CA LEU A 146 10.86 11.81 -13.67
C LEU A 146 10.50 12.36 -12.28
N GLY A 147 11.12 11.86 -11.22
CA GLY A 147 10.80 12.18 -9.84
C GLY A 147 9.37 11.75 -9.48
N LEU A 148 8.94 10.55 -9.88
CA LEU A 148 7.58 10.08 -9.61
C LEU A 148 7.32 10.01 -8.11
N SER A 149 6.17 10.49 -7.66
CA SER A 149 5.78 10.44 -6.25
C SER A 149 5.28 9.05 -5.88
N SER A 150 4.51 8.42 -6.78
CA SER A 150 3.92 7.09 -6.54
C SER A 150 3.70 6.28 -7.80
N LEU A 151 3.72 4.95 -7.67
CA LEU A 151 3.28 4.03 -8.72
C LEU A 151 1.89 3.47 -8.43
N ILE A 152 1.10 3.29 -9.47
CA ILE A 152 -0.20 2.61 -9.37
C ILE A 152 0.03 1.11 -9.16
N ARG A 153 -0.66 0.54 -8.19
CA ARG A 153 -0.76 -0.89 -7.93
C ARG A 153 -2.23 -1.26 -7.82
N GLU A 154 -2.64 -2.40 -8.32
CA GLU A 154 -4.05 -2.77 -8.45
C GLU A 154 -4.33 -4.03 -7.64
N SER A 155 -5.23 -3.95 -6.65
CA SER A 155 -5.57 -5.10 -5.81
C SER A 155 -6.19 -6.24 -6.62
N LEU A 156 -6.92 -5.91 -7.68
CA LEU A 156 -7.49 -6.88 -8.61
C LEU A 156 -6.44 -7.61 -9.43
N SER A 157 -5.18 -7.18 -9.49
CA SER A 157 -4.11 -7.96 -10.14
C SER A 157 -3.80 -9.27 -9.39
N ALA A 158 -4.13 -9.35 -8.11
CA ALA A 158 -3.88 -10.53 -7.29
C ALA A 158 -4.69 -11.74 -7.78
N CYS A 159 -4.01 -12.89 -7.90
CA CYS A 159 -4.66 -14.15 -8.31
C CYS A 159 -5.43 -14.83 -7.17
N ASP A 160 -4.99 -14.64 -5.93
CA ASP A 160 -5.56 -15.24 -4.73
C ASP A 160 -5.26 -14.39 -3.48
N CYS A 161 -5.75 -14.87 -2.32
CA CYS A 161 -5.55 -14.22 -1.03
C CYS A 161 -4.07 -14.07 -0.64
N HIS A 162 -3.24 -15.07 -0.98
CA HIS A 162 -1.82 -15.04 -0.67
C HIS A 162 -1.09 -13.98 -1.49
N ASP A 163 -1.37 -13.87 -2.78
CA ASP A 163 -0.78 -12.85 -3.64
C ASP A 163 -1.23 -11.44 -3.23
N LEU A 164 -2.49 -11.26 -2.81
CA LEU A 164 -2.94 -10.00 -2.22
C LEU A 164 -2.14 -9.64 -0.96
N GLY A 165 -1.94 -10.61 -0.07
CA GLY A 165 -1.09 -10.45 1.11
C GLY A 165 0.35 -10.06 0.75
N ARG A 166 0.93 -10.70 -0.26
CA ARG A 166 2.27 -10.37 -0.79
C ARG A 166 2.35 -8.94 -1.31
N GLN A 167 1.35 -8.48 -2.06
CA GLN A 167 1.30 -7.10 -2.57
C GLN A 167 1.25 -6.08 -1.43
N VAL A 168 0.41 -6.33 -0.41
CA VAL A 168 0.31 -5.45 0.77
C VAL A 168 1.61 -5.47 1.58
N HIS A 169 2.24 -6.63 1.75
CA HIS A 169 3.53 -6.73 2.41
C HIS A 169 4.62 -5.93 1.66
N ARG A 170 4.63 -5.98 0.33
CA ARG A 170 5.65 -5.32 -0.49
C ARG A 170 5.44 -3.80 -0.61
N TYR A 171 4.21 -3.37 -0.86
CA TYR A 171 3.88 -1.97 -1.20
C TYR A 171 3.21 -1.20 -0.07
N GLY A 172 2.64 -1.90 0.91
CA GLY A 172 1.88 -1.37 2.04
C GLY A 172 2.58 -1.54 3.39
N ALA A 173 3.85 -1.95 3.43
CA ALA A 173 4.64 -1.97 4.65
C ALA A 173 5.73 -0.90 4.57
N SER A 174 5.80 -0.01 5.57
CA SER A 174 6.92 0.92 5.67
C SER A 174 8.13 0.26 6.34
N ARG A 175 7.88 -0.51 7.40
CA ARG A 175 8.86 -1.27 8.18
C ARG A 175 8.24 -2.59 8.65
N PRO A 176 9.00 -3.67 8.78
CA PRO A 176 8.49 -4.90 9.39
C PRO A 176 8.21 -4.69 10.88
N ALA A 177 7.27 -5.45 11.44
CA ALA A 177 7.01 -5.46 12.88
C ALA A 177 8.30 -5.78 13.68
N GLY A 178 8.58 -4.95 14.70
CA GLY A 178 9.78 -5.10 15.53
C GLY A 178 11.08 -4.63 14.86
N ALA A 179 11.00 -3.81 13.81
CA ALA A 179 12.18 -3.27 13.13
C ALA A 179 13.13 -2.55 14.11
N PHE A 180 14.44 -2.78 13.95
CA PHE A 180 15.47 -2.14 14.77
C PHE A 180 15.36 -0.62 14.70
N PHE A 181 15.49 0.04 15.86
CA PHE A 181 15.49 1.51 15.93
C PHE A 181 16.70 2.10 15.21
N GLU A 182 16.48 3.11 14.38
CA GLU A 182 17.58 3.86 13.78
C GLU A 182 18.25 4.74 14.84
N ARG A 183 19.47 4.36 15.24
CA ARG A 183 20.23 4.99 16.33
C ARG A 183 20.92 6.31 15.93
N ALA A 184 20.76 6.78 14.70
CA ALA A 184 21.56 7.88 14.16
C ALA A 184 20.87 9.24 14.29
N SER A 185 21.53 10.18 14.96
CA SER A 185 21.16 11.61 14.96
C SER A 185 21.16 12.25 13.56
N ALA A 186 21.78 11.58 12.58
CA ALA A 186 21.70 11.89 11.17
C ALA A 186 20.95 10.77 10.42
N ARG A 187 19.75 11.09 9.90
CA ARG A 187 19.00 10.18 9.02
C ARG A 187 19.79 9.99 7.72
N ARG A 188 20.27 8.77 7.48
CA ARG A 188 20.90 8.41 6.20
C ARG A 188 19.80 8.20 5.16
N LEU A 189 20.04 8.65 3.94
CA LEU A 189 19.15 8.37 2.82
C LEU A 189 19.50 6.98 2.27
N TYR A 190 18.56 6.05 2.38
CA TYR A 190 18.68 4.70 1.81
C TYR A 190 17.73 4.55 0.62
N PRO A 191 18.09 3.73 -0.39
CA PRO A 191 17.13 3.29 -1.38
C PRO A 191 15.95 2.57 -0.69
N SER A 192 14.73 2.86 -1.13
CA SER A 192 13.51 2.21 -0.64
C SER A 192 12.63 1.79 -1.81
N VAL A 193 11.69 0.89 -1.55
CA VAL A 193 10.61 0.59 -2.50
C VAL A 193 9.86 1.89 -2.79
N SER A 194 9.52 2.11 -4.06
CA SER A 194 8.74 3.27 -4.48
C SER A 194 7.40 3.31 -3.76
N HIS A 195 6.97 4.51 -3.33
CA HIS A 195 5.65 4.67 -2.75
C HIS A 195 4.57 4.25 -3.76
N ALA A 196 3.48 3.67 -3.25
CA ALA A 196 2.39 3.15 -4.06
C ALA A 196 1.10 3.95 -3.86
N VAL A 197 0.28 4.02 -4.91
CA VAL A 197 -1.17 4.21 -4.78
C VAL A 197 -1.81 2.87 -5.04
N PHE A 198 -2.33 2.24 -3.98
CA PHE A 198 -2.96 0.94 -4.07
C PHE A 198 -4.45 1.09 -4.36
N TYR A 199 -4.84 0.76 -5.58
CA TYR A 199 -6.22 0.83 -6.03
C TYR A 199 -6.97 -0.42 -5.65
N ASP A 200 -8.16 -0.26 -5.07
CA ASP A 200 -9.10 -1.37 -4.91
C ASP A 200 -9.49 -1.89 -6.30
N GLN A 201 -9.91 -0.97 -7.17
CA GLN A 201 -10.23 -1.22 -8.57
C GLN A 201 -9.90 0.06 -9.36
N THR A 202 -9.17 -0.07 -10.46
CA THR A 202 -8.96 1.03 -11.41
C THR A 202 -10.10 1.09 -12.43
N HIS A 203 -10.18 2.20 -13.17
CA HIS A 203 -11.19 2.36 -14.21
C HIS A 203 -11.07 1.37 -15.39
N ASP A 204 -9.89 0.79 -15.63
CA ASP A 204 -9.66 -0.19 -16.70
C ASP A 204 -9.89 -1.64 -16.26
N ASN A 205 -10.00 -1.87 -14.94
CA ASN A 205 -10.24 -3.20 -14.42
C ASN A 205 -11.69 -3.66 -14.66
N PRO A 206 -11.92 -4.96 -14.90
CA PRO A 206 -13.27 -5.53 -14.81
C PRO A 206 -13.81 -5.32 -13.39
N SER A 207 -15.13 -5.41 -13.23
CA SER A 207 -15.75 -5.35 -11.90
C SER A 207 -15.24 -6.49 -11.01
N VAL A 208 -15.21 -6.26 -9.69
CA VAL A 208 -14.82 -7.31 -8.72
C VAL A 208 -15.71 -8.56 -8.87
N LEU A 209 -16.98 -8.39 -9.25
CA LEU A 209 -17.88 -9.51 -9.49
C LEU A 209 -17.45 -10.36 -10.69
N GLU A 210 -17.02 -9.73 -11.79
CA GLU A 210 -16.56 -10.44 -12.99
C GLU A 210 -15.26 -11.20 -12.74
N LYS A 211 -14.38 -10.66 -11.89
CA LYS A 211 -13.08 -11.28 -11.60
C LYS A 211 -13.10 -12.27 -10.43
N HIS A 212 -13.86 -11.96 -9.38
CA HIS A 212 -13.88 -12.69 -8.11
C HIS A 212 -15.31 -13.08 -7.73
N SER A 213 -15.93 -12.33 -6.82
CA SER A 213 -17.28 -12.53 -6.32
C SER A 213 -17.82 -11.22 -5.72
N VAL A 214 -19.14 -11.12 -5.54
CA VAL A 214 -19.78 -9.95 -4.90
C VAL A 214 -19.33 -9.76 -3.45
N PHE A 215 -18.87 -10.83 -2.79
CA PHE A 215 -18.42 -10.78 -1.40
C PHE A 215 -17.03 -10.13 -1.26
N ASN A 216 -16.26 -9.99 -2.35
CA ASN A 216 -14.86 -9.56 -2.26
C ASN A 216 -14.65 -8.04 -2.30
N TYR A 217 -15.67 -7.23 -2.58
CA TYR A 217 -15.55 -5.76 -2.58
C TYR A 217 -15.10 -5.22 -1.21
N LEU A 218 -15.77 -5.62 -0.13
CA LEU A 218 -15.41 -5.15 1.21
C LEU A 218 -14.02 -5.65 1.67
N PRO A 219 -13.67 -6.94 1.54
CA PRO A 219 -12.34 -7.46 1.83
C PRO A 219 -11.19 -6.69 1.18
N LEU A 220 -11.26 -6.46 -0.14
CA LEU A 220 -10.21 -5.74 -0.87
C LEU A 220 -10.04 -4.33 -0.32
N SER A 221 -11.16 -3.63 -0.07
CA SER A 221 -11.16 -2.31 0.54
C SER A 221 -10.55 -2.25 1.93
N ALA A 222 -10.83 -3.26 2.77
CA ALA A 222 -10.31 -3.31 4.13
C ALA A 222 -8.80 -3.54 4.14
N VAL A 223 -8.34 -4.48 3.31
CA VAL A 223 -6.92 -4.79 3.13
C VAL A 223 -6.16 -3.58 2.58
N GLY A 224 -6.69 -2.92 1.54
CA GLY A 224 -6.12 -1.69 1.00
C GLY A 224 -6.01 -0.58 2.05
N SER A 225 -7.05 -0.39 2.87
CA SER A 225 -7.07 0.63 3.94
C SER A 225 -6.06 0.35 5.06
N PHE A 226 -5.61 -0.89 5.22
CA PHE A 226 -4.54 -1.25 6.15
C PHE A 226 -3.13 -1.15 5.54
N ALA A 227 -3.00 -1.00 4.23
CA ALA A 227 -1.71 -0.73 3.61
C ALA A 227 -1.20 0.65 4.05
N CYS A 228 0.09 0.74 4.40
CA CYS A 228 0.79 1.97 4.74
C CYS A 228 1.24 2.73 3.47
N CYS A 229 0.30 2.98 2.57
CA CYS A 229 0.50 3.72 1.32
C CYS A 229 -0.80 4.47 0.95
N ALA A 230 -0.77 5.26 -0.12
CA ALA A 230 -2.00 5.90 -0.59
C ALA A 230 -2.97 4.85 -1.16
N ILE A 231 -4.27 5.09 -1.03
CA ILE A 231 -5.32 4.21 -1.55
C ILE A 231 -6.18 4.93 -2.59
N GLY A 232 -6.77 4.18 -3.52
CA GLY A 232 -7.64 4.72 -4.56
C GLY A 232 -8.75 3.75 -4.95
N SER A 233 -9.85 4.28 -5.49
CA SER A 233 -10.92 3.46 -6.07
C SER A 233 -11.61 4.23 -7.18
N THR A 234 -12.16 3.49 -8.16
CA THR A 234 -12.97 4.06 -9.23
C THR A 234 -14.44 4.20 -8.81
N ARG A 235 -15.14 5.19 -9.37
CA ARG A 235 -16.57 5.38 -9.12
C ARG A 235 -17.36 4.19 -9.70
N GLY A 236 -18.29 3.64 -8.92
CA GLY A 236 -19.04 2.43 -9.26
C GLY A 236 -18.59 1.22 -8.44
N TYR A 237 -17.36 1.21 -7.94
CA TYR A 237 -16.84 0.15 -7.07
C TYR A 237 -17.63 0.08 -5.75
N ASP A 238 -17.75 1.22 -5.06
CA ASP A 238 -18.44 1.29 -3.76
C ASP A 238 -19.94 1.01 -3.88
N GLU A 239 -20.53 1.32 -5.04
CA GLU A 239 -21.93 1.03 -5.39
C GLU A 239 -22.18 -0.43 -5.79
N LEU A 240 -21.15 -1.27 -5.86
CA LEU A 240 -21.23 -2.66 -6.34
C LEU A 240 -21.74 -2.77 -7.78
N VAL A 241 -21.24 -1.94 -8.69
CA VAL A 241 -21.57 -2.03 -10.12
C VAL A 241 -21.07 -3.38 -10.67
N PRO A 242 -21.96 -4.26 -11.18
CA PRO A 242 -21.61 -5.66 -11.47
C PRO A 242 -20.92 -5.87 -12.82
N HIS A 243 -20.58 -4.81 -13.53
CA HIS A 243 -20.05 -4.86 -14.90
C HIS A 243 -18.98 -3.80 -15.12
N TYR A 244 -18.06 -4.07 -16.05
CA TYR A 244 -17.10 -3.08 -16.53
C TYR A 244 -17.78 -1.82 -17.09
N ILE A 245 -17.37 -0.65 -16.61
CA ILE A 245 -17.86 0.65 -17.08
C ILE A 245 -17.00 1.08 -18.26
N ASP A 246 -17.49 0.78 -19.47
CA ASP A 246 -16.77 1.02 -20.72
C ASP A 246 -16.56 2.53 -20.98
N VAL A 247 -15.30 2.97 -20.98
CA VAL A 247 -14.91 4.37 -21.17
C VAL A 247 -15.27 4.97 -22.53
N VAL A 248 -15.64 4.14 -23.53
CA VAL A 248 -16.04 4.57 -24.87
C VAL A 248 -17.56 4.48 -25.06
N LYS A 249 -18.18 3.40 -24.60
CA LYS A 249 -19.59 3.08 -24.90
C LYS A 249 -20.58 3.47 -23.81
N GLU A 250 -20.12 3.73 -22.60
CA GLU A 250 -21.02 4.09 -21.52
C GLU A 250 -21.46 5.55 -21.65
N GLU A 251 -22.74 5.76 -21.95
CA GLU A 251 -23.34 7.08 -22.10
C GLU A 251 -24.15 7.51 -20.85
N ARG A 252 -24.39 6.58 -19.91
CA ARG A 252 -25.21 6.85 -18.71
C ARG A 252 -24.42 7.64 -17.67
N PHE A 253 -25.13 8.48 -16.92
CA PHE A 253 -24.53 9.26 -15.84
C PHE A 253 -24.25 8.39 -14.60
N TYR A 254 -23.30 8.78 -13.77
CA TYR A 254 -23.20 8.22 -12.42
C TYR A 254 -24.42 8.57 -11.57
N SER A 255 -24.76 7.66 -10.65
CA SER A 255 -25.81 7.89 -9.65
C SER A 255 -25.51 9.14 -8.81
N ARG A 256 -26.53 9.98 -8.64
CA ARG A 256 -26.47 11.25 -7.90
C ARG A 256 -26.67 11.06 -6.40
N TRP A 257 -25.85 11.76 -5.63
CA TRP A 257 -25.98 11.87 -4.17
C TRP A 257 -26.95 12.99 -3.78
N PRO A 258 -27.80 12.84 -2.74
CA PRO A 258 -28.05 11.63 -1.94
C PRO A 258 -29.22 10.76 -2.46
N ASP A 259 -29.95 11.25 -3.48
CA ASP A 259 -31.26 10.70 -3.87
C ASP A 259 -31.18 9.29 -4.48
N GLN A 260 -30.15 9.05 -5.31
CA GLN A 260 -29.95 7.76 -6.00
C GLN A 260 -28.92 6.89 -5.30
N VAL A 261 -27.92 7.52 -4.67
CA VAL A 261 -26.88 6.85 -3.91
C VAL A 261 -26.66 7.56 -2.59
N ASN A 262 -26.56 6.79 -1.51
CA ASN A 262 -26.34 7.27 -0.15
C ASN A 262 -25.55 6.23 0.66
N TYR A 263 -25.32 6.50 1.95
CA TYR A 263 -24.58 5.61 2.84
C TYR A 263 -25.14 4.19 2.98
N ASN A 264 -26.40 3.93 2.63
CA ASN A 264 -27.00 2.60 2.71
C ASN A 264 -26.77 1.74 1.45
N ILE A 265 -26.09 2.28 0.43
CA ILE A 265 -25.81 1.58 -0.83
C ILE A 265 -24.43 0.94 -0.78
N GLY A 266 -24.35 -0.32 -1.21
CA GLY A 266 -23.12 -1.07 -1.38
C GLY A 266 -22.22 -1.01 -0.15
N ILE A 267 -20.93 -0.74 -0.38
CA ILE A 267 -19.93 -0.63 0.69
C ILE A 267 -19.64 0.83 1.07
N ILE A 268 -20.45 1.81 0.68
CA ILE A 268 -20.14 3.24 0.90
C ILE A 268 -19.95 3.56 2.38
N LYS A 269 -20.86 3.11 3.26
CA LYS A 269 -20.72 3.28 4.71
C LYS A 269 -19.52 2.49 5.28
N PRO A 270 -19.36 1.18 4.98
CA PRO A 270 -18.13 0.46 5.31
C PRO A 270 -16.84 1.18 4.88
N LYS A 271 -16.76 1.65 3.63
CA LYS A 271 -15.58 2.34 3.09
C LYS A 271 -15.29 3.66 3.80
N SER A 272 -16.33 4.42 4.17
CA SER A 272 -16.18 5.62 4.99
C SER A 272 -15.48 5.34 6.32
N ILE A 273 -15.88 4.26 7.01
CA ILE A 273 -15.26 3.82 8.28
C ILE A 273 -13.80 3.38 8.05
N LEU A 274 -13.55 2.62 6.98
CA LEU A 274 -12.20 2.16 6.65
C LEU A 274 -11.26 3.33 6.27
N ASN A 275 -11.77 4.35 5.58
CA ASN A 275 -11.01 5.55 5.23
C ASN A 275 -10.68 6.40 6.48
N GLU A 276 -11.63 6.53 7.41
CA GLU A 276 -11.38 7.18 8.71
C GLU A 276 -10.29 6.44 9.49
N LEU A 277 -10.38 5.11 9.56
CA LEU A 277 -9.39 4.27 10.20
C LEU A 277 -8.02 4.37 9.53
N HIS A 278 -7.94 4.36 8.19
CA HIS A 278 -6.69 4.52 7.44
C HIS A 278 -6.00 5.84 7.75
N SER A 279 -6.77 6.94 7.79
CA SER A 279 -6.28 8.27 8.15
C SER A 279 -5.77 8.29 9.59
N TRP A 280 -6.53 7.72 10.53
CA TRP A 280 -6.19 7.66 11.94
C TRP A 280 -4.93 6.82 12.21
N LEU A 281 -4.83 5.61 11.64
CA LEU A 281 -3.63 4.76 11.76
C LEU A 281 -2.37 5.51 11.30
N SER A 282 -2.50 6.31 10.24
CA SER A 282 -1.39 7.09 9.68
C SER A 282 -1.03 8.30 10.55
N SER A 283 -2.02 9.02 11.09
CA SER A 283 -1.77 10.17 12.00
C SER A 283 -1.12 9.71 13.31
N GLU A 284 -1.58 8.59 13.86
CA GLU A 284 -1.09 8.04 15.13
C GLU A 284 0.23 7.25 14.99
N GLY A 285 0.71 7.02 13.77
CA GLY A 285 2.06 6.50 13.55
C GLY A 285 2.19 4.98 13.57
N PHE A 286 1.09 4.26 13.37
CA PHE A 286 1.09 2.81 13.18
C PHE A 286 1.80 2.46 11.86
N SER A 287 3.12 2.38 11.87
CA SER A 287 3.95 2.35 10.65
C SER A 287 4.62 1.00 10.41
N GLU A 288 4.78 0.19 11.45
CA GLU A 288 5.29 -1.17 11.34
C GLU A 288 4.16 -2.12 10.93
N THR A 289 4.41 -3.01 9.96
CA THR A 289 3.38 -3.90 9.41
C THR A 289 3.80 -5.37 9.51
N PHE A 290 2.84 -6.24 9.82
CA PHE A 290 2.96 -7.69 9.71
C PHE A 290 1.76 -8.21 8.91
N VAL A 291 2.02 -9.07 7.93
CA VAL A 291 0.99 -9.69 7.08
C VAL A 291 1.06 -11.18 7.29
N ASP A 292 -0.07 -11.78 7.60
CA ASP A 292 -0.19 -13.20 7.94
C ASP A 292 -1.28 -13.86 7.09
N GLN A 293 -0.97 -15.02 6.52
CA GLN A 293 -1.96 -15.84 5.84
C GLN A 293 -2.49 -16.89 6.81
N ILE A 294 -3.67 -16.64 7.39
CA ILE A 294 -4.29 -17.52 8.38
C ILE A 294 -4.86 -18.76 7.70
N THR A 295 -5.55 -18.58 6.57
CA THR A 295 -6.04 -19.68 5.72
C THR A 295 -5.89 -19.29 4.24
N PRO A 296 -6.16 -20.20 3.29
CA PRO A 296 -6.20 -19.85 1.87
C PRO A 296 -7.14 -18.68 1.52
N ASN A 297 -8.14 -18.37 2.34
CA ASN A 297 -9.11 -17.29 2.08
C ASN A 297 -9.15 -16.22 3.18
N VAL A 298 -8.44 -16.39 4.31
CA VAL A 298 -8.44 -15.45 5.43
C VAL A 298 -7.06 -14.82 5.57
N LEU A 299 -7.03 -13.48 5.52
CA LEU A 299 -5.82 -12.67 5.61
C LEU A 299 -5.83 -11.85 6.91
N GLY A 300 -4.70 -11.85 7.61
CA GLY A 300 -4.42 -10.98 8.74
C GLY A 300 -3.44 -9.87 8.33
N VAL A 301 -3.76 -8.61 8.67
CA VAL A 301 -2.82 -7.49 8.52
C VAL A 301 -2.77 -6.73 9.83
N THR A 302 -1.60 -6.69 10.45
CA THR A 302 -1.39 -5.96 11.71
C THR A 302 -0.52 -4.74 11.46
N ARG A 303 -0.96 -3.58 11.96
CA ARG A 303 -0.09 -2.40 12.06
C ARG A 303 0.26 -2.14 13.51
N PHE A 304 1.52 -1.83 13.78
CA PHE A 304 2.05 -1.54 15.11
C PHE A 304 2.47 -0.07 15.18
N CYS A 305 2.14 0.57 16.30
CA CYS A 305 2.74 1.84 16.67
C CYS A 305 4.13 1.56 17.27
N PRO A 306 5.23 2.00 16.63
CA PRO A 306 6.57 1.68 17.11
C PRO A 306 6.90 2.33 18.48
N GLU A 307 6.17 3.38 18.84
CA GLU A 307 6.31 4.13 20.09
C GLU A 307 5.64 3.41 21.27
N THR A 308 4.35 3.07 21.13
CA THR A 308 3.56 2.49 22.23
C THR A 308 3.53 0.97 22.20
N ARG A 309 3.92 0.37 21.07
CA ARG A 309 3.73 -1.04 20.71
C ARG A 309 2.26 -1.48 20.73
N GLU A 310 1.32 -0.54 20.76
CA GLU A 310 -0.08 -0.82 20.45
C GLU A 310 -0.17 -1.35 19.01
N ALA A 311 -1.01 -2.36 18.81
CA ALA A 311 -1.23 -2.98 17.51
C ALA A 311 -2.70 -2.90 17.13
N VAL A 312 -2.96 -2.74 15.84
CA VAL A 312 -4.30 -2.85 15.26
C VAL A 312 -4.28 -3.97 14.24
N LEU A 313 -5.07 -5.01 14.49
CA LEU A 313 -5.16 -6.21 13.68
C LEU A 313 -6.45 -6.19 12.86
N LEU A 314 -6.29 -6.20 11.53
CA LEU A 314 -7.32 -6.51 10.55
C LEU A 314 -7.33 -8.02 10.31
N ILE A 315 -8.50 -8.63 10.37
CA ILE A 315 -8.76 -9.98 9.88
C ILE A 315 -9.87 -9.89 8.83
N THR A 316 -9.59 -10.43 7.65
CA THR A 316 -10.48 -10.31 6.49
C THR A 316 -10.73 -11.68 5.88
N HIS A 317 -12.01 -12.03 5.67
CA HIS A 317 -12.37 -13.20 4.88
C HIS A 317 -12.58 -12.80 3.42
N THR A 318 -11.56 -13.04 2.59
CA THR A 318 -11.62 -12.79 1.15
C THR A 318 -12.51 -13.81 0.44
N ALA A 319 -12.90 -13.49 -0.79
CA ALA A 319 -13.74 -14.33 -1.63
C ALA A 319 -13.31 -14.24 -3.11
N PHE A 320 -12.06 -14.65 -3.37
CA PHE A 320 -11.48 -14.73 -4.73
C PHE A 320 -12.23 -15.70 -5.63
N HIS A 321 -12.80 -16.75 -5.03
CA HIS A 321 -13.73 -17.65 -5.68
C HIS A 321 -15.14 -17.41 -5.15
N ASP A 322 -16.12 -17.60 -6.01
CA ASP A 322 -17.52 -17.51 -5.65
C ASP A 322 -17.90 -18.58 -4.59
N PRO A 323 -18.28 -18.18 -3.37
CA PRO A 323 -18.65 -19.12 -2.32
C PRO A 323 -20.10 -19.63 -2.43
N GLY A 324 -20.88 -19.17 -3.41
CA GLY A 324 -22.27 -19.56 -3.63
C GLY A 324 -23.29 -18.75 -2.80
N PRO A 325 -24.57 -19.18 -2.78
CA PRO A 325 -25.69 -18.39 -2.25
C PRO A 325 -25.72 -18.19 -0.75
N ASN A 326 -25.22 -19.18 0.01
CA ASN A 326 -25.26 -19.20 1.47
C ASN A 326 -23.85 -19.46 2.00
N PRO A 327 -22.93 -18.50 1.87
CA PRO A 327 -21.59 -18.66 2.39
C PRO A 327 -21.63 -18.67 3.92
N HIS A 328 -20.95 -19.64 4.52
CA HIS A 328 -20.90 -19.81 5.97
C HIS A 328 -19.46 -19.73 6.48
N HIS A 329 -19.32 -19.58 7.79
CA HIS A 329 -18.04 -19.69 8.46
C HIS A 329 -17.38 -21.05 8.16
N SER A 330 -16.08 -21.02 7.92
CA SER A 330 -15.23 -22.21 7.94
C SER A 330 -14.31 -22.11 9.15
N ASP A 331 -14.32 -23.13 10.01
CA ASP A 331 -13.48 -23.14 11.20
C ASP A 331 -11.99 -23.08 10.81
N PHE A 332 -11.23 -22.28 11.55
CA PHE A 332 -9.77 -22.22 11.45
C PHE A 332 -9.15 -22.08 12.83
N HIS A 333 -7.84 -22.27 12.92
CA HIS A 333 -7.15 -22.27 14.20
C HIS A 333 -7.33 -20.94 14.94
N PRO A 334 -7.35 -20.94 16.29
CA PRO A 334 -7.36 -19.70 17.06
C PRO A 334 -6.22 -18.77 16.63
N ILE A 335 -6.51 -17.48 16.51
CA ILE A 335 -5.51 -16.46 16.19
C ILE A 335 -4.91 -15.98 17.51
N ARG A 336 -3.68 -16.39 17.78
CA ARG A 336 -2.92 -16.01 18.98
C ARG A 336 -2.38 -14.60 18.82
N LEU A 337 -2.59 -13.76 19.84
CA LEU A 337 -2.14 -12.38 19.84
C LEU A 337 -0.87 -12.24 20.68
N GLY A 338 0.00 -11.28 20.35
CA GLY A 338 1.17 -10.91 21.15
C GLY A 338 0.87 -9.98 22.33
N GLY A 339 -0.39 -9.94 22.77
CA GLY A 339 -0.88 -9.02 23.80
C GLY A 339 -2.35 -9.29 24.12
N ARG A 340 -3.01 -8.32 24.77
CA ARG A 340 -4.44 -8.41 25.13
C ARG A 340 -5.31 -7.54 24.24
N VAL A 341 -6.50 -8.02 23.93
CA VAL A 341 -7.50 -7.26 23.19
C VAL A 341 -7.93 -6.06 24.03
N ASN A 342 -7.78 -4.87 23.47
CA ASN A 342 -8.21 -3.64 24.12
C ASN A 342 -9.65 -3.28 23.71
N ARG A 343 -9.94 -3.30 22.40
CA ARG A 343 -11.25 -2.88 21.87
C ARG A 343 -11.54 -3.49 20.50
N LEU A 344 -12.81 -3.76 20.21
CA LEU A 344 -13.29 -4.01 18.85
C LEU A 344 -13.51 -2.65 18.17
N LEU A 345 -12.61 -2.29 17.26
CA LEU A 345 -12.68 -1.03 16.53
C LEU A 345 -13.76 -1.10 15.45
N CYS A 346 -13.82 -2.21 14.72
CA CYS A 346 -14.85 -2.41 13.71
C CYS A 346 -15.11 -3.91 13.47
N GLU A 347 -16.38 -4.30 13.39
CA GLU A 347 -16.82 -5.58 12.84
C GLU A 347 -17.83 -5.29 11.74
N ILE A 348 -17.60 -5.83 10.55
CA ILE A 348 -18.48 -5.69 9.39
C ILE A 348 -18.80 -7.08 8.88
N LEU A 349 -20.02 -7.54 9.18
CA LEU A 349 -20.56 -8.82 8.76
C LEU A 349 -21.33 -8.67 7.46
N SER A 350 -20.90 -9.42 6.45
CA SER A 350 -21.55 -9.44 5.13
C SER A 350 -22.68 -10.46 5.10
N THR A 351 -23.83 -10.04 4.56
CA THR A 351 -25.00 -10.90 4.36
C THR A 351 -25.56 -10.71 2.96
N PHE A 352 -25.89 -11.82 2.29
CA PHE A 352 -26.52 -11.82 0.98
C PHE A 352 -28.04 -11.96 1.11
N LYS A 353 -28.78 -11.22 0.29
CA LYS A 353 -30.24 -11.28 0.17
C LYS A 353 -30.64 -11.29 -1.30
N GLY A 354 -31.55 -12.18 -1.65
CA GLY A 354 -32.12 -12.31 -3.00
C GLY A 354 -31.77 -13.64 -3.65
N ASP A 355 -32.04 -13.74 -4.95
CA ASP A 355 -31.74 -14.93 -5.72
C ASP A 355 -30.27 -14.96 -6.20
N TYR A 356 -29.75 -16.17 -6.37
CA TYR A 356 -28.40 -16.42 -6.89
C TYR A 356 -28.45 -16.83 -8.37
N PRO A 357 -27.49 -16.41 -9.22
CA PRO A 357 -26.32 -15.56 -8.93
C PRO A 357 -26.69 -14.08 -8.68
N PRO A 358 -25.82 -13.26 -8.06
CA PRO A 358 -26.14 -11.90 -7.60
C PRO A 358 -26.75 -10.98 -8.67
N GLN A 359 -26.39 -11.21 -9.94
CA GLN A 359 -26.83 -10.47 -11.11
C GLN A 359 -28.16 -10.96 -11.71
N LYS A 360 -28.77 -12.05 -11.19
CA LYS A 360 -29.96 -12.67 -11.78
C LYS A 360 -31.12 -11.68 -11.96
N ASP A 361 -31.39 -10.88 -10.93
CA ASP A 361 -32.47 -9.89 -10.93
C ASP A 361 -31.97 -8.47 -11.22
N PHE A 362 -30.68 -8.31 -11.53
CA PHE A 362 -30.09 -7.01 -11.82
C PHE A 362 -30.57 -6.49 -13.18
N LYS A 363 -31.13 -5.28 -13.17
CA LYS A 363 -31.49 -4.55 -14.38
C LYS A 363 -30.74 -3.22 -14.42
N LYS A 364 -30.04 -3.00 -15.53
CA LYS A 364 -29.37 -1.72 -15.81
C LYS A 364 -30.42 -0.62 -15.90
N ASN A 365 -30.25 0.43 -15.12
CA ASN A 365 -31.06 1.63 -15.27
C ASN A 365 -30.69 2.33 -16.60
N PRO A 366 -31.66 2.82 -17.39
CA PRO A 366 -31.38 3.42 -18.69
C PRO A 366 -30.80 4.84 -18.61
N GLN A 367 -30.93 5.57 -17.50
CA GLN A 367 -30.42 6.93 -17.35
C GLN A 367 -29.12 7.02 -16.57
N TYR A 368 -28.90 6.13 -15.60
CA TYR A 368 -27.73 6.16 -14.74
C TYR A 368 -27.13 4.79 -14.45
N ILE A 369 -25.87 4.78 -14.03
CA ILE A 369 -25.14 3.58 -13.63
C ILE A 369 -25.56 3.22 -12.20
N ASN A 370 -26.24 2.08 -12.06
CA ASN A 370 -26.67 1.49 -10.79
C ASN A 370 -25.88 0.20 -10.50
N GLY A 371 -25.73 -0.12 -9.22
CA GLY A 371 -25.09 -1.36 -8.77
C GLY A 371 -26.04 -2.33 -8.08
N LEU A 372 -25.46 -3.38 -7.49
CA LEU A 372 -26.19 -4.45 -6.84
C LEU A 372 -26.72 -4.04 -5.45
N MET A 373 -27.91 -4.54 -5.13
CA MET A 373 -28.61 -4.28 -3.84
C MET A 373 -28.72 -5.54 -2.96
N CYS A 374 -28.10 -6.65 -3.38
CA CYS A 374 -28.19 -7.94 -2.72
C CYS A 374 -27.31 -8.06 -1.46
N MET A 375 -26.32 -7.17 -1.30
CA MET A 375 -25.43 -7.18 -0.14
C MET A 375 -25.93 -6.26 0.97
N ASN A 376 -25.88 -6.75 2.20
CA ASN A 376 -26.14 -5.97 3.41
C ASN A 376 -25.00 -6.17 4.42
N TYR A 377 -24.67 -5.10 5.14
CA TYR A 377 -23.56 -5.09 6.08
C TYR A 377 -24.06 -4.74 7.49
N SER A 378 -23.89 -5.66 8.44
CA SER A 378 -24.07 -5.36 9.87
C SER A 378 -22.76 -4.81 10.42
N ILE A 379 -22.82 -3.65 11.07
CA ILE A 379 -21.62 -2.93 11.53
C ILE A 379 -21.68 -2.75 13.05
N LEU A 380 -20.64 -3.17 13.74
CA LEU A 380 -20.30 -2.73 15.09
C LEU A 380 -19.04 -1.87 15.02
N GLN A 381 -19.02 -0.74 15.72
CA GLN A 381 -17.88 0.18 15.68
C GLN A 381 -17.57 0.69 17.08
N ASN A 382 -16.29 0.63 17.46
CA ASN A 382 -15.79 1.06 18.75
C ASN A 382 -16.62 0.53 19.92
N VAL A 383 -16.63 -0.78 20.13
CA VAL A 383 -17.32 -1.44 21.25
C VAL A 383 -16.35 -2.39 21.98
N PRO A 384 -16.67 -2.84 23.22
CA PRO A 384 -15.95 -3.94 23.86
C PRO A 384 -15.92 -5.20 22.97
N ALA A 385 -14.81 -5.93 22.98
CA ALA A 385 -14.66 -7.12 22.15
C ALA A 385 -15.64 -8.26 22.51
N THR A 386 -16.21 -8.22 23.72
CA THR A 386 -17.28 -9.15 24.17
C THR A 386 -18.59 -8.98 23.42
N GLU A 387 -18.81 -7.86 22.73
CA GLU A 387 -20.00 -7.62 21.90
C GLU A 387 -19.87 -8.19 20.48
N SER A 388 -18.70 -8.73 20.12
CA SER A 388 -18.45 -9.36 18.83
C SER A 388 -19.48 -10.45 18.53
N LYS A 389 -19.96 -10.48 17.28
CA LYS A 389 -20.83 -11.55 16.78
C LYS A 389 -20.07 -12.56 15.94
N THR A 390 -18.77 -12.34 15.74
CA THR A 390 -17.92 -13.12 14.83
C THR A 390 -16.94 -14.02 15.58
N PHE A 391 -16.44 -13.58 16.73
CA PHE A 391 -15.43 -14.25 17.52
C PHE A 391 -15.66 -14.06 19.02
N ARG A 392 -15.01 -14.90 19.82
CA ARG A 392 -14.84 -14.70 21.27
C ARG A 392 -13.36 -14.60 21.63
N VAL A 393 -13.08 -13.93 22.74
CA VAL A 393 -11.72 -13.77 23.27
C VAL A 393 -11.50 -14.81 24.36
N GLU A 394 -10.41 -15.58 24.25
CA GLU A 394 -9.95 -16.49 25.29
C GLU A 394 -8.54 -16.11 25.73
N SER A 395 -8.37 -15.82 27.03
CA SER A 395 -7.08 -15.44 27.61
C SER A 395 -6.32 -16.66 28.12
N TYR A 396 -5.00 -16.68 27.93
CA TYR A 396 -4.12 -17.74 28.40
C TYR A 396 -2.75 -17.16 28.79
N SER A 397 -1.98 -17.93 29.55
CA SER A 397 -0.58 -17.59 29.83
C SER A 397 0.30 -18.18 28.74
N ASP A 398 1.18 -17.37 28.16
CA ASP A 398 2.20 -17.86 27.25
C ASP A 398 3.30 -18.66 27.97
N GLU A 399 4.28 -19.14 27.21
CA GLU A 399 5.43 -19.91 27.71
C GLU A 399 6.33 -19.15 28.70
N HIS A 400 6.19 -17.83 28.76
CA HIS A 400 6.94 -16.93 29.64
C HIS A 400 6.13 -16.45 30.85
N GLY A 401 4.88 -16.93 31.01
CA GLY A 401 4.01 -16.51 32.12
C GLY A 401 3.22 -15.23 31.86
N VAL A 402 3.24 -14.70 30.62
CA VAL A 402 2.56 -13.46 30.25
C VAL A 402 1.14 -13.75 29.80
N MET A 403 0.18 -12.98 30.32
CA MET A 403 -1.23 -13.12 29.96
C MET A 403 -1.51 -12.48 28.59
N VAL A 404 -1.84 -13.33 27.63
CA VAL A 404 -2.16 -12.95 26.24
C VAL A 404 -3.54 -13.48 25.84
N ASP A 405 -4.09 -12.92 24.76
CA ASP A 405 -5.41 -13.30 24.26
C ASP A 405 -5.32 -14.09 22.94
N SER A 406 -6.33 -14.92 22.70
CA SER A 406 -6.61 -15.56 21.41
C SER A 406 -8.00 -15.20 20.93
N LEU A 407 -8.14 -15.01 19.61
CA LEU A 407 -9.43 -14.83 18.96
C LEU A 407 -9.92 -16.17 18.39
N ILE A 408 -11.13 -16.58 18.77
CA ILE A 408 -11.76 -17.81 18.29
C ILE A 408 -13.01 -17.43 17.52
N PHE A 409 -12.94 -17.59 16.21
CA PHE A 409 -14.03 -17.29 15.30
C PHE A 409 -15.06 -18.41 15.30
N TYR A 410 -16.33 -18.05 15.25
CA TYR A 410 -17.45 -18.98 15.15
C TYR A 410 -18.50 -18.55 14.12
N ASN A 411 -18.43 -17.30 13.64
CA ASN A 411 -19.34 -16.76 12.63
C ASN A 411 -18.63 -15.70 11.79
N PHE A 412 -17.84 -16.14 10.81
CA PHE A 412 -17.07 -15.25 9.95
C PHE A 412 -17.20 -15.68 8.49
N PRO A 413 -18.33 -15.38 7.82
CA PRO A 413 -18.56 -15.79 6.45
C PRO A 413 -17.72 -14.95 5.47
N PRO A 414 -17.46 -15.47 4.26
CA PRO A 414 -16.88 -14.74 3.15
C PRO A 414 -17.41 -13.31 2.97
N GLY A 415 -16.48 -12.38 2.76
CA GLY A 415 -16.79 -10.97 2.63
C GLY A 415 -16.85 -10.19 3.94
N SER A 416 -16.59 -10.83 5.10
CA SER A 416 -16.62 -10.17 6.40
C SER A 416 -15.24 -9.66 6.84
N VAL A 417 -15.25 -8.64 7.69
CA VAL A 417 -14.07 -7.93 8.18
C VAL A 417 -14.16 -7.70 9.67
N VAL A 418 -13.08 -7.93 10.41
CA VAL A 418 -12.94 -7.65 11.84
C VAL A 418 -11.66 -6.88 12.09
N ILE A 419 -11.73 -5.84 12.92
CA ILE A 419 -10.61 -4.99 13.28
C ILE A 419 -10.59 -4.79 14.79
N VAL A 420 -9.50 -5.21 15.44
CA VAL A 420 -9.31 -5.11 16.88
C VAL A 420 -8.05 -4.31 17.22
N SER A 421 -8.12 -3.50 18.29
CA SER A 421 -6.93 -2.92 18.93
C SER A 421 -6.42 -3.91 19.99
N ILE A 422 -5.11 -4.07 20.01
CA ILE A 422 -4.36 -4.97 20.88
C ILE A 422 -3.35 -4.10 21.65
N LYS A 423 -3.30 -4.30 22.96
CA LYS A 423 -2.36 -3.62 23.83
C LYS A 423 -1.45 -4.62 24.53
N LEU A 424 -0.29 -4.12 24.92
CA LEU A 424 0.57 -4.83 25.86
C LEU A 424 -0.04 -4.80 27.27
N ASP A 425 0.46 -5.67 28.15
CA ASP A 425 0.08 -5.61 29.55
C ASP A 425 0.67 -4.37 30.25
N ASP A 426 0.18 -4.06 31.45
CA ASP A 426 0.59 -2.86 32.18
C ASP A 426 2.09 -2.88 32.55
N SER A 427 2.67 -4.06 32.77
CA SER A 427 4.10 -4.21 33.11
C SER A 427 5.01 -3.94 31.91
N GLN A 428 4.61 -4.42 30.74
CA GLN A 428 5.28 -4.21 29.46
C GLN A 428 5.16 -2.76 29.01
N LEU A 429 3.98 -2.14 29.16
CA LEU A 429 3.78 -0.72 28.90
C LEU A 429 4.68 0.15 29.81
N GLN A 430 4.79 -0.21 31.09
CA GLN A 430 5.70 0.47 32.00
C GLN A 430 7.17 0.29 31.58
N ALA A 431 7.58 -0.92 31.17
CA ALA A 431 8.94 -1.18 30.70
C ALA A 431 9.29 -0.37 29.44
N ILE A 432 8.34 -0.19 28.51
CA ILE A 432 8.54 0.67 27.34
C ILE A 432 8.66 2.13 27.76
N ALA A 433 7.78 2.61 28.64
CA ALA A 433 7.88 3.98 29.16
C ALA A 433 9.25 4.22 29.84
N ASP A 434 9.72 3.27 30.65
CA ASP A 434 11.01 3.35 31.33
C ASP A 434 12.16 3.33 30.32
N LEU A 435 12.09 2.53 29.26
CA LEU A 435 13.08 2.53 28.17
C LEU A 435 13.15 3.88 27.45
N HIS A 436 12.00 4.46 27.10
CA HIS A 436 11.94 5.78 26.44
C HIS A 436 12.53 6.87 27.34
N ASN A 437 12.17 6.86 28.63
CA ASN A 437 12.70 7.79 29.61
C ASN A 437 14.20 7.59 29.82
N PHE A 438 14.67 6.36 29.90
CA PHE A 438 16.10 6.04 30.03
C PHE A 438 16.90 6.57 28.85
N MET A 439 16.46 6.31 27.61
CA MET A 439 17.13 6.77 26.40
C MET A 439 17.18 8.30 26.32
N SER A 440 16.07 8.96 26.64
CA SER A 440 15.97 10.41 26.67
C SER A 440 16.87 11.03 27.75
N GLN A 441 16.81 10.53 28.99
CA GLN A 441 17.53 11.12 30.11
C GLN A 441 19.04 10.84 30.12
N GLN A 442 19.47 9.68 29.61
CA GLN A 442 20.88 9.29 29.66
C GLN A 442 21.66 9.64 28.40
N PHE A 443 20.98 9.67 27.24
CA PHE A 443 21.64 9.84 25.95
C PHE A 443 21.10 11.00 25.11
N ASP A 444 20.15 11.79 25.63
CA ASP A 444 19.44 12.84 24.88
C ASP A 444 18.87 12.29 23.56
N CYS A 445 18.46 11.03 23.60
CA CYS A 445 18.00 10.28 22.45
C CYS A 445 16.51 10.00 22.61
N ARG A 446 15.71 10.69 21.81
CA ARG A 446 14.30 10.36 21.66
C ARG A 446 14.17 9.23 20.66
N LEU A 447 13.58 8.12 21.10
CA LEU A 447 13.27 7.00 20.21
C LEU A 447 12.19 7.39 19.20
N TYR A 448 11.29 8.32 19.57
CA TYR A 448 10.20 8.81 18.71
C TYR A 448 9.84 10.28 18.98
N GLU A 449 9.19 10.88 17.98
CA GLU A 449 8.62 12.24 18.04
C GLU A 449 7.25 12.20 18.74
N PRO A 450 7.00 13.06 19.75
CA PRO A 450 5.70 13.12 20.40
C PRO A 450 4.61 13.60 19.43
N ARG A 451 3.43 12.97 19.50
CA ARG A 451 2.29 13.28 18.65
C ARG A 451 1.09 13.78 19.46
N THR A 452 0.30 14.66 18.87
CA THR A 452 -1.01 15.02 19.41
C THR A 452 -2.01 13.97 18.96
N SER A 453 -2.38 13.05 19.85
CA SER A 453 -3.31 11.97 19.53
C SER A 453 -4.69 12.50 19.16
N GLN A 454 -5.26 11.89 18.13
CA GLN A 454 -6.61 12.16 17.64
C GLN A 454 -7.53 10.98 17.96
N ALA A 455 -8.77 11.29 18.28
CA ALA A 455 -9.79 10.27 18.51
C ALA A 455 -10.32 9.73 17.17
N MET A 456 -10.55 8.43 17.10
CA MET A 456 -11.22 7.76 15.99
C MET A 456 -12.71 7.57 16.28
N GLY A 457 -13.58 8.04 15.40
CA GLY A 457 -15.02 8.07 15.61
C GLY A 457 -15.51 9.32 16.33
N LYS A 458 -16.81 9.35 16.64
CA LYS A 458 -17.49 10.51 17.25
C LYS A 458 -18.24 10.12 18.52
N GLY A 459 -18.38 11.09 19.43
CA GLY A 459 -19.15 10.94 20.67
C GLY A 459 -18.43 10.13 21.75
N GLU A 460 -19.18 9.61 22.71
CA GLU A 460 -18.65 8.90 23.89
C GLU A 460 -17.91 7.60 23.55
N ASN A 461 -18.17 7.03 22.37
CA ASN A 461 -17.53 5.81 21.89
C ASN A 461 -16.28 6.09 21.03
N ALA A 462 -15.83 7.33 20.91
CA ALA A 462 -14.61 7.64 20.17
C ALA A 462 -13.41 6.96 20.83
N TYR A 463 -12.58 6.29 20.04
CA TYR A 463 -11.40 5.59 20.52
C TYR A 463 -10.20 6.52 20.51
N ILE A 464 -9.53 6.67 21.65
CA ILE A 464 -8.26 7.39 21.76
C ILE A 464 -7.17 6.34 21.96
N PRO A 465 -6.09 6.38 21.16
CA PRO A 465 -4.97 5.44 21.31
C PRO A 465 -4.32 5.56 22.69
N LEU A 466 -3.66 4.49 23.10
CA LEU A 466 -3.04 4.42 24.42
C LEU A 466 -1.83 5.34 24.50
N SER A 467 -1.74 6.10 25.59
CA SER A 467 -0.53 6.86 25.92
C SER A 467 0.33 6.03 26.86
N LEU A 468 1.65 6.17 26.72
CA LEU A 468 2.59 5.57 27.66
C LEU A 468 2.39 6.20 29.05
N PRO A 469 2.48 5.41 30.14
CA PRO A 469 2.39 5.94 31.48
C PRO A 469 3.50 6.96 31.73
N SER A 470 3.20 8.01 32.50
CA SER A 470 4.17 9.03 32.88
C SER A 470 5.20 8.44 33.86
N GLY A 471 6.31 7.94 33.32
CA GLY A 471 7.40 7.39 34.13
C GLY A 471 8.23 8.48 34.81
N ASN A 472 7.98 8.72 36.10
CA ASN A 472 8.84 9.57 36.94
C ASN A 472 9.89 8.78 37.74
N ASN A 473 10.05 7.48 37.47
CA ASN A 473 10.80 6.55 38.31
C ASN A 473 12.20 6.23 37.80
N SER A 474 12.88 7.19 37.16
CA SER A 474 14.30 6.98 36.83
C SER A 474 15.12 7.00 38.11
N LEU A 475 15.64 5.82 38.49
CA LEU A 475 16.55 5.67 39.63
C LEU A 475 17.89 6.41 39.43
N LEU A 476 18.20 6.76 38.18
CA LEU A 476 19.47 7.37 37.79
C LEU A 476 19.31 8.87 37.58
N LYS A 477 20.30 9.64 38.05
CA LYS A 477 20.38 11.07 37.72
C LYS A 477 20.52 11.24 36.19
N PRO A 478 19.89 12.27 35.59
CA PRO A 478 20.06 12.58 34.18
C PRO A 478 21.55 12.70 33.80
N ASN A 479 21.92 12.20 32.62
CA ASN A 479 23.30 12.15 32.11
C ASN A 479 24.33 11.36 32.94
N SER A 480 23.93 10.67 34.02
CA SER A 480 24.89 9.98 34.88
C SER A 480 25.70 8.92 34.14
N ILE A 481 25.08 8.14 33.25
CA ILE A 481 25.80 7.15 32.42
C ILE A 481 26.75 7.85 31.46
N ARG A 482 26.33 8.94 30.81
CA ARG A 482 27.17 9.70 29.89
C ARG A 482 28.40 10.29 30.60
N VAL A 483 28.23 10.78 31.81
CA VAL A 483 29.34 11.28 32.66
C VAL A 483 30.26 10.15 33.08
N LEU A 484 29.72 9.00 33.51
CA LEU A 484 30.52 7.83 33.87
C LEU A 484 31.36 7.35 32.69
N LEU A 485 30.76 7.21 31.50
CA LEU A 485 31.46 6.83 30.28
C LEU A 485 32.53 7.85 29.88
N GLY A 486 32.28 9.15 30.10
CA GLY A 486 33.25 10.22 29.84
C GLY A 486 34.45 10.25 30.79
N ASN A 487 34.31 9.66 31.98
CA ASN A 487 35.36 9.60 33.00
C ASN A 487 36.19 8.30 32.96
N MET A 488 35.80 7.31 32.14
CA MET A 488 36.53 6.05 32.03
C MET A 488 37.89 6.24 31.35
N ASN A 489 38.91 5.54 31.87
CA ASN A 489 40.21 5.45 31.21
C ASN A 489 40.22 4.33 30.15
N LEU A 490 41.30 4.25 29.36
CA LEU A 490 41.42 3.27 28.26
C LEU A 490 41.40 1.80 28.73
N LEU A 491 41.89 1.51 29.95
CA LEU A 491 41.86 0.17 30.50
C LEU A 491 40.43 -0.24 30.90
N GLU A 492 39.66 0.69 31.48
CA GLU A 492 38.26 0.47 31.83
C GLU A 492 37.39 0.29 30.59
N LEU A 493 37.65 1.07 29.54
CA LEU A 493 36.97 0.91 28.25
C LEU A 493 37.31 -0.43 27.59
N ASN A 494 38.55 -0.93 27.71
CA ASN A 494 38.90 -2.27 27.24
C ASN A 494 38.05 -3.34 27.94
N LYS A 495 37.88 -3.23 29.27
CA LYS A 495 37.03 -4.13 30.04
C LYS A 495 35.57 -4.08 29.60
N LEU A 496 35.04 -2.87 29.37
CA LEU A 496 33.65 -2.68 28.97
C LEU A 496 33.34 -3.20 27.55
N LEU A 497 34.28 -3.07 26.61
CA LEU A 497 34.02 -3.28 25.19
C LEU A 497 34.54 -4.63 24.67
N PHE A 498 35.70 -5.12 25.11
CA PHE A 498 36.48 -6.08 24.32
C PHE A 498 36.89 -7.38 24.99
N ARG A 499 36.67 -7.63 26.28
CA ARG A 499 37.32 -8.79 26.93
C ARG A 499 36.98 -10.10 26.24
N CYS A 500 37.98 -10.88 25.81
CA CYS A 500 37.75 -12.20 25.25
C CYS A 500 37.54 -13.24 26.36
N SER A 501 37.07 -14.44 26.00
CA SER A 501 36.82 -15.52 26.96
C SER A 501 38.02 -15.84 27.86
N ALA A 502 39.22 -15.96 27.28
CA ALA A 502 40.43 -16.29 28.03
C ALA A 502 40.82 -15.17 29.02
N GLU A 503 40.59 -13.92 28.62
CA GLU A 503 40.84 -12.74 29.45
C GLU A 503 39.86 -12.66 30.64
N GLU A 504 38.58 -12.92 30.41
CA GLU A 504 37.56 -12.90 31.46
C GLU A 504 37.72 -14.05 32.47
N LEU A 505 38.15 -15.22 31.98
CA LEU A 505 38.55 -16.35 32.82
C LEU A 505 39.80 -16.04 33.65
N ALA A 506 40.79 -15.36 33.06
CA ALA A 506 42.01 -14.95 33.76
C ALA A 506 41.76 -13.94 34.88
N ASP A 507 40.72 -13.11 34.76
CA ASP A 507 40.29 -12.17 35.81
C ASP A 507 39.57 -12.86 36.99
N GLY A 508 39.38 -14.19 36.94
CA GLY A 508 38.82 -14.98 38.04
C GLY A 508 37.29 -14.93 38.13
N CYS A 509 36.62 -14.36 37.13
CA CYS A 509 35.17 -14.22 37.11
C CYS A 509 34.43 -15.52 36.74
N ASN A 510 35.14 -16.55 36.27
CA ASN A 510 34.58 -17.84 35.80
C ASN A 510 33.46 -17.71 34.75
N PHE A 511 33.36 -16.55 34.09
CA PHE A 511 32.45 -16.29 32.99
C PHE A 511 33.15 -16.47 31.65
N ASN A 512 32.39 -16.93 30.67
CA ASN A 512 32.83 -17.08 29.27
C ASN A 512 32.06 -16.08 28.41
N SER A 513 32.47 -15.89 27.15
CA SER A 513 31.68 -15.12 26.20
C SER A 513 30.29 -15.74 26.03
N TYR A 514 29.29 -14.96 25.65
CA TYR A 514 27.94 -15.49 25.47
C TYR A 514 27.90 -16.41 24.23
N GLN A 515 27.25 -17.57 24.36
CA GLN A 515 26.97 -18.44 23.22
C GLN A 515 25.56 -18.16 22.72
N ILE A 516 25.45 -17.61 21.51
CA ILE A 516 24.15 -17.45 20.85
C ILE A 516 23.73 -18.83 20.33
N PRO A 517 22.55 -19.34 20.72
CA PRO A 517 22.01 -20.59 20.19
C PRO A 517 22.03 -20.59 18.65
N ASP A 518 22.45 -21.70 18.05
CA ASP A 518 22.55 -21.90 16.60
C ASP A 518 23.51 -20.96 15.83
N TRP A 519 24.28 -20.10 16.51
CA TRP A 519 25.29 -19.23 15.90
C TRP A 519 26.70 -19.50 16.42
N GLY A 520 26.89 -19.54 17.74
CA GLY A 520 28.19 -19.80 18.37
C GLY A 520 28.61 -18.78 19.41
N TRP A 521 29.88 -18.81 19.78
CA TRP A 521 30.46 -17.98 20.83
C TRP A 521 30.79 -16.59 20.31
N LEU A 522 30.43 -15.56 21.07
CA LEU A 522 30.88 -14.19 20.81
C LEU A 522 32.41 -14.09 20.96
N VAL A 523 33.05 -13.27 20.13
CA VAL A 523 34.52 -13.05 20.16
C VAL A 523 34.94 -12.33 21.45
N TYR A 524 34.09 -11.42 21.93
CA TYR A 524 34.26 -10.65 23.16
C TYR A 524 33.00 -10.73 24.02
N CYS A 525 33.20 -10.67 25.33
CA CYS A 525 32.17 -10.56 26.37
C CYS A 525 31.58 -9.14 26.44
N GLY A 526 32.34 -8.11 26.07
CA GLY A 526 31.93 -6.72 26.12
C GLY A 526 31.09 -6.23 24.93
N PHE A 527 30.64 -4.97 24.99
CA PHE A 527 29.67 -4.40 24.03
C PHE A 527 30.19 -4.18 22.59
N GLN A 528 31.48 -4.35 22.32
CA GLN A 528 32.01 -4.26 20.96
C GLN A 528 31.32 -5.28 20.05
N VAL A 529 31.06 -6.50 20.55
CA VAL A 529 30.46 -7.55 19.72
C VAL A 529 29.00 -7.24 19.41
N SER A 530 28.24 -6.65 20.32
CA SER A 530 26.88 -6.18 20.02
C SER A 530 26.92 -5.18 18.87
N THR A 531 27.93 -4.30 18.81
CA THR A 531 28.08 -3.33 17.72
C THR A 531 28.48 -4.02 16.41
N SER A 532 29.43 -4.95 16.44
CA SER A 532 29.87 -5.72 15.26
C SER A 532 28.79 -6.67 14.73
N MET A 533 27.99 -7.32 15.58
CA MET A 533 26.89 -8.20 15.18
C MET A 533 25.68 -7.42 14.66
N LEU A 534 25.30 -6.32 15.31
CA LEU A 534 24.26 -5.44 14.80
C LEU A 534 24.66 -4.79 13.46
N LEU A 535 25.96 -4.56 13.23
CA LEU A 535 26.50 -4.12 11.93
C LEU A 535 26.58 -5.27 10.91
N LEU A 536 26.88 -6.50 11.30
CA LEU A 536 26.92 -7.67 10.40
C LEU A 536 25.53 -7.99 9.83
N ASN A 537 24.45 -7.83 10.61
CA ASN A 537 23.08 -7.96 10.10
C ASN A 537 22.69 -6.87 9.08
N LEU A 538 23.44 -5.78 8.95
CA LEU A 538 23.24 -4.77 7.90
C LEU A 538 23.98 -5.11 6.59
N TYR A 539 24.84 -6.13 6.58
CA TYR A 539 25.64 -6.54 5.41
C TYR A 539 25.26 -7.91 4.84
N VAL A 540 24.35 -8.65 5.49
CA VAL A 540 23.96 -10.03 5.09
C VAL A 540 22.47 -10.14 4.72
N ILE A 541 21.80 -9.03 4.38
CA ILE A 541 20.46 -9.05 3.76
C ILE A 541 20.51 -8.42 2.38
#